data_AF-A0A956FG59-F1
#
_entry.id   AF-A0A956FG59-F1
#
_cell.length_a   1.000
_cell.length_b   1.000
_cell.length_c   1.000
_cell.angle_alpha   90.00
_cell.angle_beta   90.00
_cell.angle_gamma   90.00
#
_symmetry.space_group_name_H-M   'P 1'
#
loop_
_entity.id
_entity.type
_entity.pdbx_description
1 polymer ?
#
loop_
_entity_poly.entity_id
_entity_poly.type
_entity_poly.pdbx_seq_one_letter_code
_entity_poly.pdbx_strand_id
1 'polypeptide(L)'
;MRDVVRRWSLGLSIAGLLACGGDDGSAMDEGPDPDDGPPSDCGDTVLAGHVVIEGEADLALLDGVRAIEGELQVNRTSFSDLDFLACIEEVGGELTIYGNEALQDLHGLDQLERTGGGLVISENTTLGEIAGFESLLEVGDSLIIRGNPAVTGLSGMAMLSSIDTSLIIRENDALQHIDGLRGLRRVGALFAVTHNPQLCISSVNAVGEGIVDPAEPRDNWSTRANNDGC
;
A
#
# COMPACT_ATOMS: atom_id res chain seq x y z
N MET A 1 12.22 14.54 40.19
CA MET A 1 11.46 14.83 41.42
C MET A 1 10.34 15.77 41.02
N ARG A 2 9.15 15.22 40.72
CA ARG A 2 7.95 15.15 41.59
C ARG A 2 7.02 16.33 41.29
N ASP A 3 5.96 16.06 40.53
CA ASP A 3 4.67 16.77 40.59
C ASP A 3 3.59 15.74 40.18
N VAL A 4 2.99 15.06 41.15
CA VAL A 4 1.75 15.36 41.90
C VAL A 4 0.49 14.94 41.14
N VAL A 5 -0.01 13.80 41.62
CA VAL A 5 -1.27 13.10 41.36
C VAL A 5 -2.48 13.99 41.64
N ARG A 6 -3.54 13.90 40.81
CA ARG A 6 -4.92 14.16 41.24
C ARG A 6 -5.85 13.03 40.82
N ARG A 7 -6.35 12.33 41.85
CA ARG A 7 -7.49 11.41 41.85
C ARG A 7 -8.80 12.19 41.71
N TRP A 8 -9.79 11.61 41.03
CA TRP A 8 -11.21 11.88 41.28
C TRP A 8 -11.94 10.57 41.60
N SER A 9 -12.86 10.68 42.55
CA SER A 9 -13.58 9.64 43.28
C SER A 9 -15.00 9.43 42.76
N LEU A 10 -15.53 8.24 43.05
CA LEU A 10 -16.84 7.66 42.73
C LEU A 10 -18.07 8.53 43.01
N GLY A 11 -19.16 8.26 42.27
CA GLY A 11 -20.54 8.66 42.59
C GLY A 11 -21.57 7.73 41.94
N LEU A 12 -22.58 7.35 42.72
CA LEU A 12 -23.52 6.23 42.57
C LEU A 12 -24.65 6.37 41.52
N SER A 13 -25.14 5.19 41.15
CA SER A 13 -26.38 4.75 40.49
C SER A 13 -27.71 5.42 40.87
N ILE A 14 -28.63 5.54 39.90
CA ILE A 14 -30.11 5.51 40.08
C ILE A 14 -30.75 4.74 38.91
N ALA A 15 -31.70 3.85 39.25
CA ALA A 15 -32.53 3.05 38.37
C ALA A 15 -33.86 3.75 37.99
N GLY A 16 -34.50 3.36 36.88
CA GLY A 16 -35.92 3.66 36.62
C GLY A 16 -36.42 3.41 35.19
N LEU A 17 -37.17 2.31 35.03
CA LEU A 17 -38.09 1.88 33.94
C LEU A 17 -38.73 2.98 33.06
N LEU A 18 -38.89 2.73 31.74
CA LEU A 18 -40.14 2.31 31.06
C LEU A 18 -39.99 2.28 29.53
N ALA A 19 -40.72 1.37 28.88
CA ALA A 19 -40.65 0.95 27.48
C ALA A 19 -41.34 1.87 26.45
N CYS A 20 -40.94 1.78 25.17
CA CYS A 20 -41.82 1.51 24.02
C CYS A 20 -41.00 1.16 22.77
N GLY A 21 -41.52 0.27 21.93
CA GLY A 21 -40.89 -0.19 20.69
C GLY A 21 -41.01 0.78 19.52
N GLY A 22 -40.18 0.53 18.51
CA GLY A 22 -40.26 1.07 17.16
C GLY A 22 -39.49 0.09 16.28
N ASP A 23 -40.22 -0.53 15.36
CA ASP A 23 -39.73 -1.37 14.29
C ASP A 23 -39.66 -0.46 13.07
N ASP A 24 -38.46 -0.01 12.72
CA ASP A 24 -38.17 0.76 11.53
C ASP A 24 -36.93 0.16 10.87
N GLY A 25 -37.20 -0.89 10.09
CA GLY A 25 -36.35 -1.36 9.01
C GLY A 25 -35.99 -0.22 8.08
N SER A 26 -34.87 0.42 8.38
CA SER A 26 -34.13 1.28 7.50
C SER A 26 -32.83 0.52 7.24
N ALA A 27 -32.76 -0.16 6.10
CA ALA A 27 -31.49 -0.54 5.53
C ALA A 27 -30.76 0.77 5.26
N MET A 28 -29.93 1.18 6.21
CA MET A 28 -28.84 2.08 5.95
C MET A 28 -27.97 1.28 4.98
N ASP A 29 -28.02 1.68 3.72
CA ASP A 29 -27.02 1.35 2.73
C ASP A 29 -25.71 1.94 3.28
N GLU A 30 -25.06 1.18 4.17
CA GLU A 30 -23.70 1.43 4.59
C GLU A 30 -22.86 1.18 3.35
N GLY A 31 -22.54 2.26 2.63
CA GLY A 31 -21.42 2.24 1.71
C GLY A 31 -20.18 1.71 2.45
N PRO A 32 -19.24 1.06 1.75
CA PRO A 32 -18.15 0.33 2.38
C PRO A 32 -17.44 1.22 3.40
N ASP A 33 -17.42 0.76 4.65
CA ASP A 33 -16.82 1.49 5.77
C ASP A 33 -15.29 1.44 5.60
N PRO A 34 -14.60 2.58 5.40
CA PRO A 34 -13.16 2.60 5.13
C PRO A 34 -12.29 2.25 6.35
N ASP A 35 -12.88 1.75 7.44
CA ASP A 35 -12.23 1.40 8.72
C ASP A 35 -12.61 -0.02 9.21
N ASP A 36 -13.22 -0.85 8.36
CA ASP A 36 -13.38 -2.27 8.66
C ASP A 36 -11.99 -2.93 8.59
N GLY A 37 -11.46 -3.28 9.78
CA GLY A 37 -10.21 -4.03 9.91
C GLY A 37 -10.22 -5.32 9.08
N PRO A 38 -9.06 -6.01 8.95
CA PRO A 38 -8.89 -7.13 8.04
C PRO A 38 -10.03 -8.15 8.19
N PRO A 39 -10.53 -8.74 7.08
CA PRO A 39 -11.67 -9.63 7.09
C PRO A 39 -11.52 -10.66 8.23
N SER A 40 -12.52 -10.70 9.11
CA SER A 40 -12.46 -11.55 10.32
C SER A 40 -12.35 -13.07 10.06
N ASP A 41 -12.30 -13.48 8.79
CA ASP A 41 -12.14 -14.87 8.33
C ASP A 41 -11.08 -14.98 7.21
N CYS A 42 -9.93 -14.33 7.39
CA CYS A 42 -8.75 -14.67 6.60
C CYS A 42 -8.29 -16.08 6.99
N GLY A 43 -8.62 -17.07 6.16
CA GLY A 43 -8.13 -18.44 6.30
C GLY A 43 -6.60 -18.54 6.26
N ASP A 44 -6.04 -19.73 6.48
CA ASP A 44 -4.59 -19.95 6.48
C ASP A 44 -4.09 -20.64 5.19
N THR A 45 -4.82 -20.49 4.07
CA THR A 45 -4.47 -21.21 2.83
C THR A 45 -3.25 -20.58 2.16
N VAL A 46 -2.30 -21.42 1.78
CA VAL A 46 -1.14 -21.04 0.95
C VAL A 46 -1.34 -21.58 -0.46
N LEU A 47 -1.39 -20.69 -1.44
CA LEU A 47 -1.45 -21.06 -2.85
C LEU A 47 -0.04 -21.24 -3.41
N ALA A 48 0.25 -22.45 -3.88
CA ALA A 48 1.47 -22.70 -4.63
C ALA A 48 1.29 -22.29 -6.10
N GLY A 49 2.29 -21.57 -6.64
CA GLY A 49 2.36 -21.23 -8.05
C GLY A 49 1.89 -19.83 -8.39
N HIS A 50 1.67 -19.61 -9.68
CA HIS A 50 1.38 -18.31 -10.27
C HIS A 50 -0.12 -18.04 -10.31
N VAL A 51 -0.53 -16.85 -9.87
CA VAL A 51 -1.92 -16.38 -9.87
C VAL A 51 -2.05 -15.19 -10.82
N VAL A 52 -2.99 -15.28 -11.76
CA VAL A 52 -3.35 -14.18 -12.66
C VAL A 52 -4.82 -13.87 -12.45
N ILE A 53 -5.12 -12.61 -12.21
CA ILE A 53 -6.45 -12.07 -12.05
C ILE A 53 -6.75 -11.24 -13.30
N GLU A 54 -7.62 -11.76 -14.16
CA GLU A 54 -8.12 -11.08 -15.35
C GLU A 54 -9.60 -10.67 -15.18
N GLY A 55 -10.32 -11.26 -14.23
CA GLY A 55 -11.67 -10.83 -13.87
C GLY A 55 -12.29 -11.59 -12.69
N GLU A 56 -13.59 -11.36 -12.45
CA GLU A 56 -14.33 -11.87 -11.28
C GLU A 56 -14.29 -13.40 -11.15
N ALA A 57 -14.12 -14.12 -12.26
CA ALA A 57 -14.04 -15.58 -12.26
C ALA A 57 -12.81 -16.13 -11.52
N ASP A 58 -11.73 -15.35 -11.45
CA ASP A 58 -10.47 -15.77 -10.81
C ASP A 58 -10.50 -15.56 -9.29
N LEU A 59 -11.40 -14.68 -8.79
CA LEU A 59 -11.48 -14.31 -7.38
C LEU A 59 -11.86 -15.49 -6.46
N ALA A 60 -12.61 -16.46 -7.00
CA ALA A 60 -12.98 -17.66 -6.25
C ALA A 60 -11.75 -18.50 -5.84
N LEU A 61 -10.59 -18.31 -6.48
CA LEU A 61 -9.34 -18.98 -6.12
C LEU A 61 -8.69 -18.39 -4.86
N LEU A 62 -9.07 -17.17 -4.47
CA LEU A 62 -8.47 -16.41 -3.37
C LEU A 62 -9.21 -16.56 -2.05
N ASP A 63 -10.30 -17.32 -2.02
CA ASP A 63 -11.09 -17.53 -0.81
C ASP A 63 -10.26 -18.21 0.30
N GLY A 64 -10.10 -17.50 1.42
CA GLY A 64 -9.30 -17.94 2.56
C GLY A 64 -7.79 -18.08 2.29
N VAL A 65 -7.27 -17.42 1.24
CA VAL A 65 -5.85 -17.40 0.91
C VAL A 65 -5.14 -16.28 1.66
N ARG A 66 -4.00 -16.64 2.26
CA ARG A 66 -3.17 -15.75 3.07
C ARG A 66 -1.78 -15.54 2.51
N ALA A 67 -1.28 -16.50 1.75
CA ALA A 67 0.01 -16.39 1.08
C ALA A 67 -0.03 -17.05 -0.30
N ILE A 68 0.72 -16.48 -1.24
CA ILE A 68 0.93 -17.01 -2.58
C ILE A 68 2.42 -17.27 -2.72
N GLU A 69 2.86 -18.51 -2.93
CA GLU A 69 4.30 -18.82 -3.04
C GLU A 69 4.92 -18.30 -4.35
N GLY A 70 4.11 -18.14 -5.40
CA GLY A 70 4.56 -17.64 -6.69
C GLY A 70 4.22 -16.17 -6.94
N GLU A 71 4.10 -15.81 -8.22
CA GLU A 71 3.79 -14.46 -8.67
C GLU A 71 2.28 -14.20 -8.63
N LEU A 72 1.88 -12.98 -8.26
CA LEU A 72 0.50 -12.49 -8.32
C LEU A 72 0.41 -11.36 -9.35
N GLN A 73 -0.49 -11.51 -10.32
CA GLN A 73 -0.72 -10.51 -11.37
C GLN A 73 -2.17 -10.04 -11.38
N VAL A 74 -2.38 -8.73 -11.29
CA VAL A 74 -3.68 -8.05 -11.46
C VAL A 74 -3.57 -7.15 -12.68
N ASN A 75 -3.99 -7.67 -13.83
CA ASN A 75 -3.66 -7.07 -15.11
C ASN A 75 -4.90 -6.78 -15.95
N ARG A 76 -5.05 -5.53 -16.38
CA ARG A 76 -6.12 -5.09 -17.31
C ARG A 76 -7.53 -5.47 -16.84
N THR A 77 -7.75 -5.38 -15.53
CA THR A 77 -9.04 -5.67 -14.92
C THR A 77 -9.94 -4.44 -14.92
N SER A 78 -11.23 -4.65 -14.63
CA SER A 78 -12.24 -3.60 -14.47
C SER A 78 -12.55 -3.28 -13.01
N PHE A 79 -11.72 -3.74 -12.07
CA PHE A 79 -11.93 -3.51 -10.64
C PHE A 79 -11.57 -2.08 -10.24
N SER A 80 -12.35 -1.52 -9.31
CA SER A 80 -12.11 -0.20 -8.71
C SER A 80 -11.10 -0.21 -7.57
N ASP A 81 -10.99 -1.35 -6.90
CA ASP A 81 -10.26 -1.62 -5.66
C ASP A 81 -9.69 -3.05 -5.71
N LEU A 82 -8.97 -3.46 -4.65
CA LEU A 82 -8.37 -4.79 -4.52
C LEU A 82 -8.81 -5.49 -3.23
N ASP A 83 -10.01 -5.21 -2.72
CA ASP A 83 -10.49 -5.74 -1.43
C ASP A 83 -10.48 -7.28 -1.37
N PHE A 84 -10.59 -7.94 -2.53
CA PHE A 84 -10.44 -9.39 -2.67
C PHE A 84 -9.04 -9.91 -2.31
N LEU A 85 -8.04 -9.05 -2.13
CA LEU A 85 -6.69 -9.36 -1.67
C LEU A 85 -6.50 -9.09 -0.17
N ALA A 86 -7.51 -8.61 0.56
CA ALA A 86 -7.37 -8.11 1.95
C ALA A 86 -6.77 -9.11 2.95
N CYS A 87 -6.75 -10.41 2.61
CA CYS A 87 -6.16 -11.46 3.43
C CYS A 87 -4.72 -11.84 3.05
N ILE A 88 -4.19 -11.35 1.92
CA ILE A 88 -2.87 -11.70 1.44
C ILE A 88 -1.80 -10.96 2.24
N GLU A 89 -1.02 -11.71 3.01
CA GLU A 89 0.11 -11.21 3.80
C GLU A 89 1.45 -11.40 3.09
N GLU A 90 1.55 -12.36 2.18
CA GLU A 90 2.82 -12.70 1.52
C GLU A 90 2.63 -13.12 0.06
N VAL A 91 3.44 -12.55 -0.82
CA VAL A 91 3.62 -13.01 -2.21
C VAL A 91 5.08 -13.42 -2.38
N GLY A 92 5.36 -14.71 -2.49
CA GLY A 92 6.72 -15.25 -2.62
C GLY A 92 7.41 -14.88 -3.94
N GLY A 93 6.64 -14.53 -4.98
CA GLY A 93 7.14 -14.02 -6.25
C GLY A 93 6.94 -12.51 -6.44
N GLU A 94 6.85 -12.10 -7.70
CA GLU A 94 6.53 -10.72 -8.09
C GLU A 94 5.03 -10.43 -7.96
N LEU A 95 4.68 -9.28 -7.37
CA LEU A 95 3.35 -8.69 -7.43
C LEU A 95 3.32 -7.65 -8.55
N THR A 96 2.50 -7.87 -9.58
CA THR A 96 2.28 -6.92 -10.67
C THR A 96 0.84 -6.42 -10.68
N ILE A 97 0.68 -5.10 -10.67
CA ILE A 97 -0.60 -4.39 -10.81
C ILE A 97 -0.46 -3.51 -12.05
N TYR A 98 -0.98 -3.98 -13.19
CA TYR A 98 -0.70 -3.37 -14.48
C TYR A 98 -1.95 -3.08 -15.32
N GLY A 99 -2.05 -1.85 -15.81
CA GLY A 99 -3.02 -1.49 -16.84
C GLY A 99 -4.49 -1.54 -16.37
N ASN A 100 -4.76 -1.40 -15.07
CA ASN A 100 -6.13 -1.41 -14.54
C ASN A 100 -6.72 0.00 -14.65
N GLU A 101 -7.45 0.27 -15.73
CA GLU A 101 -7.99 1.61 -16.05
C GLU A 101 -9.13 2.07 -15.13
N ALA A 102 -9.73 1.15 -14.36
CA ALA A 102 -10.81 1.44 -13.41
C ALA A 102 -10.32 1.58 -11.96
N LEU A 103 -9.09 1.15 -11.68
CA LEU A 103 -8.52 1.05 -10.33
C LEU A 103 -8.25 2.44 -9.75
N GLN A 104 -8.85 2.76 -8.60
CA GLN A 104 -8.79 4.09 -7.98
C GLN A 104 -7.86 4.12 -6.77
N ASP A 105 -7.75 3.00 -6.07
CA ASP A 105 -6.91 2.78 -4.90
C ASP A 105 -6.37 1.33 -4.90
N LEU A 106 -5.52 1.01 -3.92
CA LEU A 106 -5.00 -0.34 -3.70
C LEU A 106 -5.46 -0.90 -2.36
N HIS A 107 -6.62 -0.45 -1.85
CA HIS A 107 -7.21 -1.03 -0.65
C HIS A 107 -7.39 -2.53 -0.82
N GLY A 108 -7.16 -3.27 0.27
CA GLY A 108 -7.07 -4.72 0.26
C GLY A 108 -5.63 -5.25 0.15
N LEU A 109 -4.61 -4.41 0.05
CA LEU A 109 -3.21 -4.83 0.19
C LEU A 109 -2.60 -4.43 1.55
N ASP A 110 -3.41 -3.88 2.46
CA ASP A 110 -2.97 -3.28 3.72
C ASP A 110 -2.26 -4.29 4.65
N GLN A 111 -2.55 -5.58 4.49
CA GLN A 111 -1.93 -6.69 5.25
C GLN A 111 -0.68 -7.28 4.58
N LEU A 112 -0.34 -6.89 3.35
CA LEU A 112 0.81 -7.44 2.64
C LEU A 112 2.11 -7.02 3.35
N GLU A 113 2.79 -7.98 3.96
CA GLU A 113 4.04 -7.74 4.69
C GLU A 113 5.28 -7.81 3.79
N ARG A 114 5.27 -8.69 2.78
CA ARG A 114 6.45 -8.95 1.97
C ARG A 114 6.13 -9.45 0.56
N THR A 115 7.00 -9.05 -0.38
CA THR A 115 7.10 -9.66 -1.70
C THR A 115 8.47 -10.32 -1.82
N GLY A 116 8.52 -11.62 -2.12
CA GLY A 116 9.77 -12.35 -2.33
C GLY A 116 10.44 -12.01 -3.66
N GLY A 117 9.67 -11.49 -4.62
CA GLY A 117 10.15 -10.91 -5.88
C GLY A 117 9.96 -9.39 -5.94
N GLY A 118 9.63 -8.89 -7.13
CA GLY A 118 9.38 -7.46 -7.36
C GLY A 118 7.99 -6.99 -6.93
N LEU A 119 7.83 -5.68 -6.85
CA LEU A 119 6.53 -5.01 -6.77
C LEU A 119 6.44 -4.02 -7.93
N VAL A 120 5.55 -4.28 -8.87
CA VAL A 120 5.38 -3.50 -10.10
C VAL A 120 3.98 -2.89 -10.12
N ILE A 121 3.90 -1.57 -10.13
CA ILE A 121 2.65 -0.80 -10.24
C ILE A 121 2.78 0.10 -11.46
N SER A 122 2.08 -0.23 -12.54
CA SER A 122 2.29 0.46 -13.80
C SER A 122 1.06 0.61 -14.67
N GLU A 123 0.96 1.74 -15.37
CA GLU A 123 -0.12 2.01 -16.34
C GLU A 123 -1.55 1.95 -15.74
N ASN A 124 -1.70 2.20 -14.42
CA ASN A 124 -3.00 2.34 -13.79
C ASN A 124 -3.43 3.81 -13.86
N THR A 125 -4.22 4.15 -14.89
CA THR A 125 -4.44 5.54 -15.30
C THR A 125 -5.29 6.38 -14.35
N THR A 126 -6.13 5.74 -13.55
CA THR A 126 -7.06 6.38 -12.60
C THR A 126 -6.59 6.32 -11.16
N LEU A 127 -5.55 5.56 -10.86
CA LEU A 127 -5.01 5.37 -9.51
C LEU A 127 -4.54 6.72 -8.96
N GLY A 128 -5.20 7.21 -7.91
CA GLY A 128 -4.96 8.56 -7.38
C GLY A 128 -3.82 8.62 -6.37
N GLU A 129 -3.64 7.57 -5.58
CA GLU A 129 -2.59 7.46 -4.59
C GLU A 129 -2.15 6.01 -4.45
N ILE A 130 -0.88 5.79 -4.13
CA ILE A 130 -0.38 4.47 -3.70
C ILE A 130 -0.43 4.44 -2.17
N ALA A 131 -1.62 4.14 -1.68
CA ALA A 131 -1.94 3.70 -0.31
C ALA A 131 -2.33 2.22 -0.35
N GLY A 132 -2.38 1.52 0.78
CA GLY A 132 -2.69 0.09 0.82
C GLY A 132 -1.44 -0.82 0.97
N PHE A 133 -0.31 -0.30 1.44
CA PHE A 133 0.90 -1.11 1.72
C PHE A 133 1.43 -0.89 3.14
N GLU A 134 0.54 -0.61 4.07
CA GLU A 134 0.81 -0.10 5.42
C GLU A 134 1.67 -1.08 6.22
N SER A 135 1.52 -2.37 5.94
CA SER A 135 2.28 -3.46 6.58
C SER A 135 3.52 -3.89 5.79
N LEU A 136 3.77 -3.35 4.59
CA LEU A 136 4.85 -3.82 3.73
C LEU A 136 6.22 -3.47 4.32
N LEU A 137 7.00 -4.49 4.65
CA LEU A 137 8.31 -4.38 5.29
C LEU A 137 9.46 -4.46 4.30
N GLU A 138 9.33 -5.32 3.29
CA GLU A 138 10.40 -5.67 2.35
C GLU A 138 9.91 -6.02 0.93
N VAL A 139 10.74 -5.68 -0.06
CA VAL A 139 10.60 -6.11 -1.45
C VAL A 139 11.87 -6.85 -1.86
N GLY A 140 11.72 -8.13 -2.21
CA GLY A 140 12.81 -9.08 -2.46
C GLY A 140 13.55 -8.87 -3.78
N ASP A 141 13.00 -8.06 -4.69
CA ASP A 141 13.70 -7.59 -5.88
C ASP A 141 13.57 -6.09 -6.11
N SER A 142 12.77 -5.66 -7.09
CA SER A 142 12.66 -4.26 -7.49
C SER A 142 11.26 -3.70 -7.22
N LEU A 143 11.20 -2.50 -6.65
CA LEU A 143 9.98 -1.69 -6.59
C LEU A 143 9.94 -0.78 -7.82
N ILE A 144 8.98 -1.01 -8.71
CA ILE A 144 8.81 -0.27 -9.96
C ILE A 144 7.45 0.41 -9.97
N ILE A 145 7.44 1.74 -9.92
CA ILE A 145 6.24 2.57 -10.03
C ILE A 145 6.37 3.42 -11.29
N ARG A 146 5.61 3.07 -12.33
CA ARG A 146 5.79 3.68 -13.65
C ARG A 146 4.51 3.97 -14.40
N GLY A 147 4.39 5.17 -14.96
CA GLY A 147 3.33 5.45 -15.93
C GLY A 147 1.95 5.50 -15.30
N ASN A 148 1.84 5.94 -14.04
CA ASN A 148 0.57 6.13 -13.36
C ASN A 148 0.29 7.65 -13.31
N PRO A 149 -0.34 8.24 -14.35
CA PRO A 149 -0.41 9.69 -14.53
C PRO A 149 -1.27 10.41 -13.48
N ALA A 150 -2.19 9.72 -12.82
CA ALA A 150 -3.07 10.29 -11.79
C ALA A 150 -2.51 10.20 -10.37
N VAL A 151 -1.46 9.40 -10.14
CA VAL A 151 -0.90 9.19 -8.79
C VAL A 151 -0.27 10.48 -8.29
N THR A 152 -0.77 11.02 -7.18
CA THR A 152 -0.25 12.25 -6.55
C THR A 152 0.75 11.99 -5.44
N GLY A 153 0.72 10.81 -4.82
CA GLY A 153 1.54 10.49 -3.66
C GLY A 153 1.78 9.00 -3.44
N LEU A 154 2.77 8.71 -2.59
CA LEU A 154 3.00 7.41 -1.97
C LEU A 154 2.85 7.59 -0.46
N SER A 155 1.72 7.19 0.12
CA SER A 155 1.42 7.37 1.55
C SER A 155 1.38 6.06 2.33
N GLY A 156 1.18 4.92 1.66
CA GLY A 156 1.03 3.60 2.30
C GLY A 156 2.33 2.88 2.68
N MET A 157 3.51 3.34 2.28
CA MET A 157 4.76 2.53 2.39
C MET A 157 5.65 2.89 3.59
N ALA A 158 5.08 3.42 4.68
CA ALA A 158 5.85 3.95 5.82
C ALA A 158 6.74 2.91 6.53
N MET A 159 6.35 1.64 6.49
CA MET A 159 7.06 0.52 7.12
C MET A 159 8.12 -0.12 6.23
N LEU A 160 8.12 0.19 4.92
CA LEU A 160 9.04 -0.41 3.95
C LEU A 160 10.47 0.00 4.27
N SER A 161 11.29 -0.98 4.64
CA SER A 161 12.64 -0.76 5.17
C SER A 161 13.74 -1.17 4.20
N SER A 162 13.47 -2.14 3.31
CA SER A 162 14.45 -2.65 2.36
C SER A 162 13.87 -3.03 1.01
N ILE A 163 14.59 -2.65 -0.04
CA ILE A 163 14.43 -3.14 -1.41
C ILE A 163 15.75 -3.79 -1.82
N ASP A 164 15.70 -5.07 -2.18
CA ASP A 164 16.92 -5.85 -2.39
C ASP A 164 17.69 -5.46 -3.66
N THR A 165 16.99 -4.99 -4.70
CA THR A 165 17.61 -4.61 -5.97
C THR A 165 17.40 -3.13 -6.31
N SER A 166 16.25 -2.74 -6.86
CA SER A 166 16.08 -1.40 -7.43
C SER A 166 14.81 -0.70 -6.97
N LEU A 167 14.93 0.58 -6.62
CA LEU A 167 13.80 1.50 -6.56
C LEU A 167 13.74 2.29 -7.86
N ILE A 168 12.67 2.12 -8.63
CA ILE A 168 12.45 2.79 -9.90
C ILE A 168 11.10 3.51 -9.86
N ILE A 169 11.11 4.84 -9.86
CA ILE A 169 9.90 5.67 -9.91
C ILE A 169 10.02 6.61 -11.11
N ARG A 170 9.18 6.44 -12.13
CA ARG A 170 9.27 7.27 -13.34
C ARG A 170 7.97 7.45 -14.09
N GLU A 171 7.85 8.54 -14.83
CA GLU A 171 6.69 8.79 -15.71
C GLU A 171 5.37 8.83 -14.93
N ASN A 172 5.37 9.34 -13.70
CA ASN A 172 4.16 9.60 -12.91
C ASN A 172 3.95 11.12 -12.87
N ASP A 173 3.19 11.64 -13.83
CA ASP A 173 3.12 13.08 -14.12
C ASP A 173 2.54 13.92 -12.98
N ALA A 174 1.55 13.39 -12.25
CA ALA A 174 0.92 14.08 -11.13
C ALA A 174 1.63 13.88 -9.78
N LEU A 175 2.65 13.02 -9.70
CA LEU A 175 3.29 12.63 -8.45
C LEU A 175 3.99 13.84 -7.82
N GLN A 176 3.63 14.18 -6.58
CA GLN A 176 4.11 15.39 -5.90
C GLN A 176 5.14 15.08 -4.80
N HIS A 177 5.00 13.94 -4.13
CA HIS A 177 5.88 13.49 -3.06
C HIS A 177 5.97 11.96 -2.98
N ILE A 178 7.10 11.47 -2.48
CA ILE A 178 7.35 10.05 -2.17
C ILE A 178 7.62 9.85 -0.67
N ASP A 179 7.04 10.72 0.14
CA ASP A 179 7.27 10.85 1.58
C ASP A 179 6.93 9.60 2.39
N GLY A 180 6.04 8.73 1.89
CA GLY A 180 5.77 7.42 2.48
C GLY A 180 6.99 6.51 2.50
N LEU A 181 7.99 6.72 1.63
CA LEU A 181 9.21 5.92 1.59
C LEU A 181 10.29 6.35 2.59
N ARG A 182 10.00 7.28 3.52
CA ARG A 182 10.97 7.74 4.53
C ARG A 182 11.46 6.63 5.49
N GLY A 183 10.72 5.52 5.57
CA GLY A 183 11.12 4.31 6.30
C GLY A 183 12.30 3.57 5.65
N LEU A 184 12.53 3.78 4.34
CA LEU A 184 13.50 3.01 3.56
C LEU A 184 14.92 3.23 4.07
N ARG A 185 15.65 2.14 4.27
CA ARG A 185 17.04 2.12 4.75
C ARG A 185 18.00 1.47 3.77
N ARG A 186 17.51 0.57 2.91
CA ARG A 186 18.35 -0.21 2.00
C ARG A 186 17.79 -0.24 0.58
N VAL A 187 18.65 0.03 -0.39
CA VAL A 187 18.40 -0.18 -1.83
C VAL A 187 19.64 -0.80 -2.44
N GLY A 188 19.57 -2.08 -2.81
CA GLY A 188 20.78 -2.86 -3.08
C GLY A 188 21.59 -2.45 -4.32
N ALA A 189 20.94 -1.97 -5.38
CA ALA A 189 21.59 -1.72 -6.66
C ALA A 189 21.31 -0.33 -7.26
N LEU A 190 20.05 0.04 -7.46
CA LEU A 190 19.67 1.25 -8.21
C LEU A 190 18.60 2.06 -7.50
N PHE A 191 18.86 3.34 -7.28
CA PHE A 191 17.85 4.33 -6.92
C PHE A 191 17.63 5.27 -8.12
N ALA A 192 16.50 5.10 -8.82
CA ALA A 192 16.17 5.86 -10.02
C ALA A 192 14.77 6.48 -9.90
N VAL A 193 14.72 7.71 -9.44
CA VAL A 193 13.49 8.52 -9.35
C VAL A 193 13.57 9.59 -10.41
N THR A 194 12.99 9.36 -11.59
CA THR A 194 13.23 10.25 -12.74
C THR A 194 11.98 10.50 -13.55
N HIS A 195 11.89 11.65 -14.23
CA HIS A 195 10.74 11.97 -15.10
C HIS A 195 9.41 11.97 -14.35
N ASN A 196 9.36 12.63 -13.18
CA ASN A 196 8.13 12.91 -12.45
C ASN A 196 8.03 14.45 -12.30
N PRO A 197 7.51 15.17 -13.30
CA PRO A 197 7.66 16.63 -13.42
C PRO A 197 7.02 17.45 -12.29
N GLN A 198 6.10 16.88 -11.51
CA GLN A 198 5.53 17.52 -10.32
C GLN A 198 6.23 17.11 -9.00
N LEU A 199 7.07 16.07 -9.03
CA LEU A 199 7.64 15.47 -7.82
C LEU A 199 8.70 16.39 -7.26
N CYS A 200 8.51 16.82 -6.02
CA CYS A 200 9.45 17.73 -5.41
C CYS A 200 10.79 17.09 -5.10
N ILE A 201 11.89 17.69 -5.56
CA ILE A 201 13.24 17.14 -5.33
C ILE A 201 13.58 17.03 -3.85
N SER A 202 13.03 17.93 -3.00
CA SER A 202 13.21 17.86 -1.55
C SER A 202 12.61 16.60 -0.93
N SER A 203 11.49 16.08 -1.46
CA SER A 203 10.91 14.79 -1.06
C SER A 203 11.84 13.64 -1.43
N VAL A 204 12.39 13.66 -2.64
CA VAL A 204 13.35 12.64 -3.11
C VAL A 204 14.63 12.64 -2.26
N ASN A 205 15.17 13.82 -1.95
CA ASN A 205 16.34 13.96 -1.10
C ASN A 205 16.07 13.45 0.32
N ALA A 206 14.90 13.75 0.89
CA ALA A 206 14.53 13.28 2.23
C ALA A 206 14.46 11.74 2.32
N VAL A 207 13.98 11.07 1.27
CA VAL A 207 14.03 9.60 1.19
C VAL A 207 15.47 9.11 1.01
N GLY A 208 16.22 9.73 0.10
CA GLY A 208 17.62 9.37 -0.17
C GLY A 208 18.54 9.48 1.05
N GLU A 209 18.36 10.51 1.89
CA GLU A 209 19.10 10.69 3.15
C GLU A 209 18.82 9.59 4.18
N GLY A 210 17.65 8.93 4.09
CA GLY A 210 17.29 7.80 4.94
C GLY A 210 17.98 6.50 4.55
N ILE A 211 18.46 6.37 3.31
CA ILE A 211 19.09 5.15 2.80
C ILE A 211 20.54 5.10 3.29
N VAL A 212 20.86 4.06 4.05
CA VAL A 212 22.17 3.85 4.68
C VAL A 212 22.90 2.60 4.17
N ASP A 213 22.23 1.77 3.36
CA ASP A 213 22.84 0.66 2.63
C ASP A 213 22.48 0.74 1.14
N PRO A 214 23.45 1.00 0.24
CA PRO A 214 24.89 1.20 0.51
C PRO A 214 25.20 2.47 1.31
N ALA A 215 26.34 2.47 2.02
CA ALA A 215 26.77 3.60 2.85
C ALA A 215 27.01 4.91 2.07
N GLU A 216 27.27 4.81 0.77
CA GLU A 216 27.38 5.95 -0.14
C GLU A 216 26.48 5.71 -1.37
N PRO A 217 25.82 6.76 -1.90
CA PRO A 217 25.09 6.69 -3.16
C PRO A 217 25.98 6.16 -4.29
N ARG A 218 25.44 5.27 -5.11
CA ARG A 218 26.17 4.70 -6.25
C ARG A 218 26.10 5.64 -7.46
N ASP A 219 27.10 5.58 -8.34
CA ASP A 219 27.18 6.41 -9.56
C ASP A 219 25.97 6.26 -10.52
N ASN A 220 25.26 5.14 -10.44
CA ASN A 220 24.08 4.86 -11.25
C ASN A 220 22.78 5.44 -10.65
N TRP A 221 22.81 6.05 -9.46
CA TRP A 221 21.66 6.70 -8.87
C TRP A 221 21.27 7.95 -9.65
N SER A 222 19.97 8.17 -9.84
CA SER A 222 19.48 9.27 -10.67
C SER A 222 18.17 9.85 -10.14
N THR A 223 18.14 11.17 -10.01
CA THR A 223 16.98 11.97 -9.58
C THR A 223 16.54 12.98 -10.64
N ARG A 224 16.91 12.77 -11.90
CA ARG A 224 16.75 13.74 -13.00
C ARG A 224 15.28 13.91 -13.43
N ALA A 225 14.96 15.09 -13.97
CA ALA A 225 13.64 15.40 -14.51
C ALA A 225 12.52 15.27 -13.47
N ASN A 226 12.80 15.73 -12.25
CA ASN A 226 11.82 16.01 -11.20
C ASN A 226 11.70 17.54 -11.02
N ASN A 227 10.83 18.01 -10.12
CA ASN A 227 10.64 19.42 -9.84
C ASN A 227 11.71 19.97 -8.88
N ASP A 228 12.69 20.70 -9.41
CA ASP A 228 13.74 21.37 -8.65
C ASP A 228 13.33 22.77 -8.11
N GLY A 229 12.11 23.23 -8.44
CA GLY A 229 11.60 24.57 -8.11
C GLY A 229 10.78 24.65 -6.81
N CYS A 230 10.83 23.58 -6.02
CA CYS A 230 10.27 23.42 -4.70
C CYS A 230 11.36 22.83 -3.77
#